data_AF-K2M1H8-F1
#
_entry.id   AF-K2M1H8-F1
#
_cell.length_a   1.000
_cell.length_b   1.000
_cell.length_c   1.000
_cell.angle_alpha   90.00
_cell.angle_beta   90.00
_cell.angle_gamma   90.00
#
_symmetry.space_group_name_H-M   'P 1'
#
loop_
_entity.id
_entity.type
_entity.pdbx_description
1 polymer ?
#
loop_
_entity_poly.entity_id
_entity_poly.type
_entity_poly.pdbx_seq_one_letter_code
_entity_poly.pdbx_strand_id
1 'polypeptide(L)'
;MRCRAIAAVRVALLVVLALVAVAAWMPAAHAVVLRLRGGRVDRAITVGRAVDTVLMDGVYITNGVAVLFDVPAMLPGPLRIELRNCVCDGGAQIYVRGYSGEPASDRSLEVSVSGLSGSYCSLVFVHNLPAHTNVTVCDSTIVTAGPMHYSQLGGLTDVVASPLVLHATSLLQTQLRVSNTVLRSLQVGGSAVYVGGGVDLQSSAVVLDGVLLEASGGPTASAMHVASSSRLSLRSHSVLSMTNVSVVSSGGGLVLGERLAVFDSVLRLVGVEGAVASSLVRCSGGTVGAGGWLDLHDVWAVSEASSVASLSGVTLSGGAVSIARCTATGATLVSGLAITS
;
A
#
# COMPACT_ATOMS: atom_id res chain seq x y z
N MET A 1 22.46 -21.66 58.92
CA MET A 1 22.57 -20.80 57.70
C MET A 1 21.80 -21.36 56.50
N ARG A 2 21.92 -22.65 56.13
CA ARG A 2 21.26 -23.24 54.93
C ARG A 2 19.72 -23.27 54.94
N CYS A 3 19.06 -23.51 56.08
CA CYS A 3 17.58 -23.55 56.11
C CYS A 3 16.91 -22.19 55.88
N ARG A 4 17.56 -21.08 56.25
CA ARG A 4 17.03 -19.72 56.03
C ARG A 4 17.08 -19.31 54.56
N ALA A 5 18.08 -19.77 53.82
CA ALA A 5 18.21 -19.49 52.38
C ALA A 5 17.11 -20.18 51.56
N ILE A 6 16.75 -21.43 51.89
CA ILE A 6 15.69 -22.18 51.20
C ILE A 6 14.32 -21.55 51.44
N ALA A 7 14.07 -21.05 52.66
CA ALA A 7 12.85 -20.32 52.99
C ALA A 7 12.73 -19.00 52.21
N ALA A 8 13.82 -18.23 52.10
CA ALA A 8 13.85 -16.98 51.35
C ALA A 8 13.58 -17.20 49.85
N VAL A 9 14.16 -18.24 49.25
CA VAL A 9 13.94 -18.59 47.84
C VAL A 9 12.49 -19.01 47.57
N ARG A 10 11.87 -19.79 48.47
CA ARG A 10 10.46 -20.17 48.33
C ARG A 10 9.51 -18.97 48.44
N VAL A 11 9.79 -18.04 49.35
CA VAL A 11 8.99 -16.82 49.49
C VAL A 11 9.13 -15.94 48.24
N ALA A 12 10.34 -15.78 47.71
CA ALA A 12 10.57 -15.03 46.47
C ALA A 12 9.84 -15.66 45.28
N LEU A 13 9.87 -17.00 45.15
CA LEU A 13 9.17 -17.70 44.08
C LEU A 13 7.65 -17.54 44.18
N LEU A 14 7.09 -17.61 45.41
CA LEU A 14 5.67 -17.40 45.66
C LEU A 14 5.23 -15.96 45.36
N VAL A 15 6.08 -14.97 45.66
CA VAL A 15 5.83 -13.56 45.31
C VAL A 15 5.85 -13.37 43.80
N VAL A 16 6.80 -13.99 43.09
CA VAL A 16 6.85 -13.93 41.61
C VAL A 16 5.63 -14.61 41.00
N LEU A 17 5.25 -15.80 41.48
CA LEU A 17 4.05 -16.52 41.02
C LEU A 17 2.76 -15.72 41.32
N ALA A 18 2.68 -15.07 42.48
CA ALA A 18 1.56 -14.20 42.83
C ALA A 18 1.51 -12.96 41.93
N LEU A 19 2.66 -12.34 41.61
CA LEU A 19 2.72 -11.21 40.67
C LEU A 19 2.33 -11.61 39.25
N VAL A 20 2.72 -12.79 38.78
CA VAL A 20 2.30 -13.34 37.47
C VAL A 20 0.81 -13.66 37.47
N ALA A 21 0.28 -14.24 38.55
CA ALA A 21 -1.15 -14.50 38.69
C ALA A 21 -1.97 -13.20 38.75
N VAL A 22 -1.48 -12.18 39.47
CA VAL A 22 -2.11 -10.85 39.52
C VAL A 22 -2.04 -10.17 38.15
N ALA A 23 -0.94 -10.29 37.41
CA ALA A 23 -0.84 -9.78 36.03
C ALA A 23 -1.83 -10.49 35.08
N ALA A 24 -2.07 -11.79 35.26
CA ALA A 24 -3.07 -12.56 34.53
C ALA A 24 -4.52 -12.23 34.95
N TRP A 25 -4.71 -11.62 36.13
CA TRP A 25 -6.00 -11.22 36.70
C TRP A 25 -6.24 -9.71 36.65
N MET A 26 -5.35 -8.95 36.00
CA MET A 26 -5.59 -7.53 35.79
C MET A 26 -6.82 -7.38 34.88
N PRO A 27 -7.79 -6.55 35.29
CA PRO A 27 -9.07 -6.45 34.61
C PRO A 27 -8.86 -5.98 33.19
N ALA A 28 -9.69 -6.51 32.29
CA ALA A 28 -9.81 -6.14 30.88
C ALA A 28 -9.28 -4.73 30.63
N ALA A 29 -8.18 -4.61 29.86
CA ALA A 29 -7.80 -3.32 29.32
C ALA A 29 -9.03 -2.81 28.55
N HIS A 30 -9.72 -1.81 29.10
CA HIS A 30 -10.91 -1.27 28.47
C HIS A 30 -10.42 -0.66 27.18
N ALA A 31 -10.90 -1.18 26.06
CA ALA A 31 -10.52 -0.66 24.77
C ALA A 31 -10.93 0.82 24.70
N VAL A 32 -9.97 1.68 24.39
CA VAL A 32 -10.20 3.11 24.27
C VAL A 32 -10.42 3.42 22.81
N VAL A 33 -11.60 3.96 22.49
CA VAL A 33 -11.86 4.53 21.18
C VAL A 33 -11.21 5.91 21.10
N LEU A 34 -10.21 6.06 20.21
CA LEU A 34 -9.66 7.38 19.90
C LEU A 34 -10.58 8.08 18.91
N ARG A 35 -11.25 9.16 19.34
CA ARG A 35 -12.15 9.94 18.49
C ARG A 35 -11.67 11.38 18.37
N LEU A 36 -11.38 11.81 17.15
CA LEU A 36 -11.07 13.20 16.80
C LEU A 36 -12.12 13.72 15.83
N ARG A 37 -12.75 14.85 16.15
CA ARG A 37 -13.72 15.51 15.28
C ARG A 37 -13.33 16.96 15.11
N GLY A 38 -13.13 17.39 13.86
CA GLY A 38 -12.59 18.70 13.56
C GLY A 38 -11.17 18.89 14.11
N GLY A 39 -10.77 20.15 14.27
CA GLY A 39 -9.50 20.51 14.90
C GLY A 39 -8.29 20.33 13.99
N ARG A 40 -7.10 20.57 14.57
CA ARG A 40 -5.81 20.56 13.87
C ARG A 40 -4.85 19.61 14.57
N VAL A 41 -4.17 18.79 13.77
CA VAL A 41 -3.03 17.97 14.16
C VAL A 41 -1.79 18.58 13.49
N ASP A 42 -0.99 19.29 14.27
CA ASP A 42 0.24 19.95 13.84
C ASP A 42 1.49 19.43 14.56
N ARG A 43 1.32 18.35 15.31
CA ARG A 43 2.39 17.56 15.94
C ARG A 43 2.22 16.09 15.56
N ALA A 44 3.33 15.38 15.49
CA ALA A 44 3.30 13.95 15.20
C ALA A 44 2.49 13.20 16.26
N ILE A 45 1.64 12.27 15.81
CA ILE A 45 0.83 11.41 16.68
C ILE A 45 1.18 9.97 16.38
N THR A 46 1.38 9.17 17.43
CA THR A 46 1.44 7.72 17.32
C THR A 46 0.28 7.13 18.11
N VAL A 47 -0.60 6.42 17.41
CA VAL A 47 -1.74 5.70 17.97
C VAL A 47 -1.38 4.23 18.03
N GLY A 48 -1.57 3.62 19.19
CA GLY A 48 -1.26 2.21 19.40
C GLY A 48 -1.85 1.73 20.72
N ARG A 49 -1.07 1.83 21.80
CA ARG A 49 -1.39 1.22 23.10
C ARG A 49 -2.82 1.51 23.57
N ALA A 50 -3.52 0.44 23.97
CA ALA A 50 -4.89 0.46 24.51
C ALA A 50 -5.99 0.96 23.56
N VAL A 51 -5.69 1.11 22.26
CA VAL A 51 -6.66 1.51 21.23
C VAL A 51 -7.01 0.31 20.36
N ASP A 52 -8.30 0.09 20.12
CA ASP A 52 -8.82 -0.85 19.12
C ASP A 52 -9.46 -0.11 17.93
N THR A 53 -10.00 1.08 18.18
CA THR A 53 -10.79 1.87 17.25
C THR A 53 -10.28 3.30 17.20
N VAL A 54 -10.03 3.80 15.99
CA VAL A 54 -9.69 5.20 15.70
C VAL A 54 -10.72 5.77 14.75
N LEU A 55 -11.31 6.90 15.12
CA LEU A 55 -12.28 7.64 14.32
C LEU A 55 -11.82 9.10 14.20
N MET A 56 -11.42 9.52 13.00
CA MET A 56 -11.10 10.90 12.68
C MET A 56 -12.10 11.44 11.66
N ASP A 57 -12.81 12.52 12.01
CA ASP A 57 -13.83 13.13 11.15
C ASP A 57 -13.57 14.63 11.01
N GLY A 58 -13.24 15.12 9.82
CA GLY A 58 -12.98 16.55 9.57
C GLY A 58 -11.69 17.09 10.18
N VAL A 59 -10.71 16.24 10.48
CA VAL A 59 -9.46 16.65 11.13
C VAL A 59 -8.49 17.25 10.10
N TYR A 60 -7.84 18.36 10.43
CA TYR A 60 -6.83 19.02 9.60
C TYR A 60 -5.40 18.66 10.04
N ILE A 61 -4.66 17.90 9.24
CA ILE A 61 -3.28 17.44 9.51
C ILE A 61 -2.30 18.28 8.71
N THR A 62 -1.26 18.83 9.34
CA THR A 62 -0.42 19.84 8.69
C THR A 62 0.99 19.91 9.26
N ASN A 63 1.81 20.85 8.78
CA ASN A 63 3.20 21.07 9.19
C ASN A 63 4.09 19.83 9.02
N GLY A 64 3.84 19.03 7.99
CA GLY A 64 4.70 17.89 7.63
C GLY A 64 4.67 16.74 8.65
N VAL A 65 3.69 16.71 9.54
CA VAL A 65 3.67 15.73 10.63
C VAL A 65 3.22 14.34 10.18
N ALA A 66 3.73 13.34 10.91
CA ALA A 66 3.31 11.96 10.75
C ALA A 66 2.18 11.63 11.73
N VAL A 67 1.07 11.10 11.22
CA VAL A 67 0.04 10.40 11.99
C VAL A 67 0.26 8.91 11.79
N LEU A 68 0.74 8.23 12.81
CA LEU A 68 1.10 6.81 12.77
C LEU A 68 0.08 5.97 13.52
N PHE A 69 -0.61 5.09 12.81
CA PHE A 69 -1.39 3.99 13.38
C PHE A 69 -0.50 2.75 13.47
N ASP A 70 0.00 2.48 14.67
CA ASP A 70 0.92 1.38 14.97
C ASP A 70 0.13 0.12 15.35
N VAL A 71 -0.30 -0.63 14.33
CA VAL A 71 -1.18 -1.81 14.47
C VAL A 71 -0.62 -2.85 15.44
N PRO A 72 0.69 -3.20 15.43
CA PRO A 72 1.27 -4.10 16.43
C PRO A 72 1.13 -3.64 17.88
N ALA A 73 1.06 -2.32 18.11
CA ALA A 73 0.93 -1.74 19.44
C ALA A 73 -0.54 -1.55 19.87
N MET A 74 -1.49 -1.71 18.95
CA MET A 74 -2.93 -1.70 19.23
C MET A 74 -3.37 -2.96 19.99
N LEU A 75 -4.58 -2.91 20.57
CA LEU A 75 -5.11 -4.04 21.33
C LEU A 75 -5.25 -5.31 20.45
N PRO A 76 -5.14 -6.50 21.04
CA PRO A 76 -5.49 -7.72 20.33
C PRO A 76 -6.96 -7.76 19.90
N GLY A 77 -7.23 -8.40 18.77
CA GLY A 77 -8.59 -8.59 18.25
C GLY A 77 -8.89 -7.77 16.99
N PRO A 78 -10.18 -7.49 16.71
CA PRO A 78 -10.60 -6.72 15.55
C PRO A 78 -10.25 -5.23 15.76
N LEU A 79 -9.53 -4.67 14.80
CA LEU A 79 -9.08 -3.28 14.82
C LEU A 79 -9.81 -2.45 13.76
N ARG A 80 -10.08 -1.19 14.06
CA ARG A 80 -10.73 -0.27 13.12
C ARG A 80 -10.04 1.09 13.09
N ILE A 81 -9.73 1.58 11.90
CA ILE A 81 -9.20 2.92 11.65
C ILE A 81 -10.09 3.58 10.60
N GLU A 82 -10.73 4.67 10.97
CA GLU A 82 -11.62 5.42 10.08
C GLU A 82 -11.19 6.88 9.98
N LEU A 83 -10.96 7.34 8.76
CA LEU A 83 -10.72 8.72 8.39
C LEU A 83 -11.85 9.18 7.48
N ARG A 84 -12.58 10.21 7.89
CA ARG A 84 -13.70 10.77 7.15
C ARG A 84 -13.52 12.27 6.96
N ASN A 85 -13.57 12.74 5.72
CA ASN A 85 -13.45 14.16 5.38
C ASN A 85 -12.23 14.85 6.01
N CYS A 86 -11.16 14.09 6.27
CA CYS A 86 -9.92 14.64 6.81
C CYS A 86 -9.21 15.44 5.72
N VAL A 87 -8.46 16.46 6.15
CA VAL A 87 -7.64 17.27 5.26
C VAL A 87 -6.19 17.14 5.69
N CYS A 88 -5.28 16.94 4.74
CA CYS A 88 -3.86 16.85 5.02
C CYS A 88 -3.05 17.77 4.09
N ASP A 89 -2.12 18.53 4.65
CA ASP A 89 -1.33 19.49 3.88
C ASP A 89 0.08 19.68 4.47
N GLY A 90 0.92 20.45 3.79
CA GLY A 90 2.27 20.79 4.26
C GLY A 90 3.22 19.59 4.35
N GLY A 91 2.98 18.54 3.57
CA GLY A 91 3.79 17.31 3.56
C GLY A 91 3.37 16.29 4.62
N ALA A 92 2.16 16.39 5.15
CA ALA A 92 1.64 15.46 6.16
C ALA A 92 1.62 14.01 5.64
N GLN A 93 1.89 13.07 6.54
CA GLN A 93 1.94 11.64 6.21
C GLN A 93 1.07 10.84 7.17
N ILE A 94 0.21 9.99 6.63
CA ILE A 94 -0.68 9.13 7.39
C ILE A 94 -0.21 7.70 7.19
N TYR A 95 0.28 7.08 8.26
CA TYR A 95 0.85 5.73 8.24
C TYR A 95 -0.10 4.72 8.87
N VAL A 96 -0.36 3.64 8.17
CA VAL A 96 -0.83 2.38 8.76
C VAL A 96 0.35 1.42 8.77
N ARG A 97 0.91 1.20 9.96
CA ARG A 97 2.10 0.36 10.14
C ARG A 97 1.70 -1.01 10.67
N GLY A 98 2.01 -2.05 9.91
CA GLY A 98 1.87 -3.44 10.29
C GLY A 98 3.10 -4.01 11.01
N TYR A 99 3.20 -5.34 11.00
CA TYR A 99 4.24 -6.14 11.63
C TYR A 99 5.48 -6.23 10.74
N SER A 100 6.65 -5.96 11.30
CA SER A 100 7.93 -6.09 10.57
C SER A 100 8.32 -7.55 10.28
N GLY A 101 7.68 -8.53 10.95
CA GLY A 101 7.80 -9.96 10.72
C GLY A 101 6.52 -10.53 10.11
N GLU A 102 6.21 -11.79 10.36
CA GLU A 102 5.01 -12.42 9.80
C GLU A 102 3.70 -11.67 10.14
N PRO A 103 2.72 -11.65 9.20
CA PRO A 103 1.37 -11.14 9.49
C PRO A 103 0.76 -11.80 10.72
N ALA A 104 0.07 -11.02 11.56
CA ALA A 104 -0.72 -11.57 12.65
C ALA A 104 -1.98 -12.25 12.10
N SER A 105 -2.14 -13.56 12.34
CA SER A 105 -3.30 -14.33 11.88
C SER A 105 -4.47 -14.38 12.87
N ASP A 106 -4.24 -13.97 14.12
CA ASP A 106 -5.21 -13.96 15.22
C ASP A 106 -5.99 -12.63 15.32
N ARG A 107 -5.81 -11.73 14.34
CA ARG A 107 -6.35 -10.37 14.34
C ARG A 107 -6.91 -10.02 12.97
N SER A 108 -7.81 -9.06 12.93
CA SER A 108 -8.31 -8.44 11.70
C SER A 108 -8.21 -6.92 11.80
N LEU A 109 -8.13 -6.26 10.66
CA LEU A 109 -8.01 -4.81 10.59
C LEU A 109 -8.96 -4.27 9.51
N GLU A 110 -9.78 -3.30 9.87
CA GLU A 110 -10.58 -2.50 8.95
C GLU A 110 -9.99 -1.08 8.89
N VAL A 111 -9.55 -0.67 7.71
CA VAL A 111 -9.13 0.71 7.43
C VAL A 111 -10.12 1.30 6.44
N SER A 112 -10.75 2.41 6.81
CA SER A 112 -11.64 3.16 5.92
C SER A 112 -11.19 4.61 5.83
N VAL A 113 -10.92 5.05 4.61
CA VAL A 113 -10.51 6.43 4.29
C VAL A 113 -11.50 6.96 3.26
N SER A 114 -12.33 7.92 3.66
CA SER A 114 -13.35 8.52 2.79
C SER A 114 -13.22 10.04 2.80
N GLY A 115 -13.24 10.66 1.62
CA GLY A 115 -13.14 12.11 1.53
C GLY A 115 -11.81 12.70 2.02
N LEU A 116 -10.72 11.93 2.03
CA LEU A 116 -9.41 12.46 2.38
C LEU A 116 -8.97 13.42 1.27
N SER A 117 -8.68 14.66 1.65
CA SER A 117 -8.27 15.70 0.70
C SER A 117 -6.96 16.35 1.11
N GLY A 118 -6.10 16.68 0.15
CA GLY A 118 -4.83 17.32 0.48
C GLY A 118 -3.98 17.69 -0.72
N SER A 119 -3.40 18.89 -0.71
CA SER A 119 -2.47 19.37 -1.74
C SER A 119 -1.05 18.88 -1.55
N TYR A 120 -0.68 18.47 -0.34
CA TYR A 120 0.67 18.00 -0.01
C TYR A 120 0.60 16.95 1.10
N CYS A 121 0.26 15.73 0.71
CA CYS A 121 -0.09 14.65 1.62
C CYS A 121 0.24 13.27 1.06
N SER A 122 0.48 12.30 1.95
CA SER A 122 0.66 10.89 1.57
C SER A 122 -0.02 9.94 2.57
N LEU A 123 -0.67 8.91 2.02
CA LEU A 123 -1.18 7.75 2.73
C LEU A 123 -0.24 6.57 2.51
N VAL A 124 0.27 6.00 3.60
CA VAL A 124 1.35 5.01 3.57
C VAL A 124 0.94 3.76 4.33
N PHE A 125 0.95 2.63 3.64
CA PHE A 125 0.89 1.29 4.24
C PHE A 125 2.30 0.73 4.28
N VAL A 126 2.77 0.38 5.47
CA VAL A 126 4.13 -0.12 5.67
C VAL A 126 4.11 -1.39 6.51
N HIS A 127 4.99 -2.33 6.17
CA HIS A 127 5.11 -3.64 6.81
C HIS A 127 3.87 -4.52 6.60
N ASN A 128 3.83 -5.69 7.23
CA ASN A 128 2.82 -6.72 7.02
C ASN A 128 1.55 -6.41 7.81
N LEU A 129 0.44 -6.16 7.13
CA LEU A 129 -0.87 -5.97 7.78
C LEU A 129 -1.34 -7.32 8.37
N PRO A 130 -2.21 -7.33 9.40
CA PRO A 130 -2.84 -8.57 9.88
C PRO A 130 -3.48 -9.35 8.73
N ALA A 131 -3.61 -10.67 8.89
CA ALA A 131 -4.44 -11.46 7.98
C ALA A 131 -5.89 -10.94 8.02
N HIS A 132 -6.66 -11.18 6.95
CA HIS A 132 -8.06 -10.74 6.86
C HIS A 132 -8.24 -9.22 7.04
N THR A 133 -7.29 -8.43 6.53
CA THR A 133 -7.41 -6.96 6.52
C THR A 133 -8.36 -6.51 5.40
N ASN A 134 -9.17 -5.49 5.66
CA ASN A 134 -9.94 -4.77 4.65
C ASN A 134 -9.56 -3.29 4.67
N VAL A 135 -9.07 -2.78 3.55
CA VAL A 135 -8.69 -1.38 3.35
C VAL A 135 -9.58 -0.81 2.26
N THR A 136 -10.28 0.28 2.58
CA THR A 136 -11.08 1.05 1.63
C THR A 136 -10.58 2.49 1.60
N VAL A 137 -10.30 2.99 0.40
CA VAL A 137 -9.99 4.40 0.14
C VAL A 137 -10.96 4.87 -0.93
N CYS A 138 -11.87 5.78 -0.61
CA CYS A 138 -12.87 6.24 -1.57
C CYS A 138 -13.07 7.75 -1.57
N ASP A 139 -13.55 8.26 -2.70
CA ASP A 139 -14.01 9.65 -2.88
C ASP A 139 -12.99 10.68 -2.38
N SER A 140 -11.70 10.40 -2.60
CA SER A 140 -10.57 11.13 -2.03
C SER A 140 -9.77 11.88 -3.10
N THR A 141 -9.04 12.91 -2.72
CA THR A 141 -8.14 13.66 -3.61
C THR A 141 -6.82 13.95 -2.88
N ILE A 142 -5.80 13.15 -3.15
CA ILE A 142 -4.52 13.18 -2.44
C ILE A 142 -3.44 13.60 -3.42
N VAL A 143 -2.76 14.71 -3.11
CA VAL A 143 -1.72 15.28 -3.94
C VAL A 143 -0.40 15.36 -3.18
N THR A 144 0.69 14.96 -3.80
CA THR A 144 2.05 15.28 -3.35
C THR A 144 2.62 16.40 -4.23
N ALA A 145 2.39 17.65 -3.81
CA ALA A 145 2.86 18.83 -4.56
C ALA A 145 4.38 19.08 -4.49
N GLY A 146 5.09 18.39 -3.58
CA GLY A 146 6.52 18.58 -3.36
C GLY A 146 7.19 17.33 -2.77
N PRO A 147 8.44 17.45 -2.29
CA PRO A 147 9.20 16.32 -1.74
C PRO A 147 8.56 15.76 -0.47
N MET A 148 8.56 14.45 -0.29
CA MET A 148 8.03 13.81 0.92
C MET A 148 9.16 13.26 1.79
N HIS A 149 9.01 13.37 3.11
CA HIS A 149 10.02 12.91 4.08
C HIS A 149 9.49 11.71 4.88
N TYR A 150 9.66 10.50 4.33
CA TYR A 150 9.10 9.31 4.95
C TYR A 150 9.90 8.80 6.16
N SER A 151 9.86 9.53 7.27
CA SER A 151 10.69 9.23 8.45
C SER A 151 10.42 7.84 9.06
N GLN A 152 9.22 7.30 8.87
CA GLN A 152 8.82 5.98 9.40
C GLN A 152 9.32 4.80 8.54
N LEU A 153 9.87 5.04 7.35
CA LEU A 153 10.38 4.01 6.44
C LEU A 153 11.86 3.66 6.65
N GLY A 154 12.53 4.24 7.66
CA GLY A 154 13.86 3.87 8.12
C GLY A 154 14.97 3.90 7.06
N GLY A 155 15.71 5.00 6.93
CA GLY A 155 17.01 5.04 6.21
C GLY A 155 16.99 4.77 4.70
N LEU A 156 15.82 4.57 4.10
CA LEU A 156 15.67 4.29 2.67
C LEU A 156 15.48 5.57 1.86
N THR A 157 16.40 5.82 0.92
CA THR A 157 16.47 7.02 0.09
C THR A 157 15.62 6.96 -1.18
N ASP A 158 15.12 5.78 -1.54
CA ASP A 158 14.60 5.53 -2.90
C ASP A 158 13.09 5.73 -3.02
N VAL A 159 12.40 6.04 -1.91
CA VAL A 159 10.96 6.28 -1.92
C VAL A 159 10.67 7.66 -2.49
N VAL A 160 9.99 7.69 -3.63
CA VAL A 160 9.60 8.95 -4.28
C VAL A 160 8.36 9.56 -3.62
N ALA A 161 8.13 10.85 -3.84
CA ALA A 161 6.92 11.52 -3.39
C ALA A 161 5.69 10.90 -4.07
N SER A 162 4.81 10.29 -3.27
CA SER A 162 3.64 9.56 -3.73
C SER A 162 2.43 9.71 -2.80
N PRO A 163 1.25 10.05 -3.32
CA PRO A 163 -0.01 10.08 -2.58
C PRO A 163 -0.36 8.75 -1.91
N LEU A 164 -0.08 7.62 -2.58
CA LEU A 164 -0.30 6.28 -2.03
C LEU A 164 1.01 5.48 -2.06
N VAL A 165 1.40 4.93 -0.92
CA VAL A 165 2.63 4.14 -0.78
C VAL A 165 2.31 2.78 -0.16
N LEU A 166 2.75 1.71 -0.82
CA LEU A 166 2.80 0.35 -0.27
C LEU A 166 4.27 -0.03 -0.10
N HIS A 167 4.71 -0.30 1.13
CA HIS A 167 6.12 -0.55 1.41
C HIS A 167 6.34 -1.76 2.31
N ALA A 168 7.12 -2.74 1.83
CA ALA A 168 7.47 -3.96 2.57
C ALA A 168 6.23 -4.69 3.10
N THR A 169 5.17 -4.80 2.29
CA THR A 169 3.86 -5.27 2.72
C THR A 169 3.54 -6.66 2.15
N SER A 170 3.40 -7.64 3.03
CA SER A 170 2.76 -8.92 2.76
C SER A 170 1.27 -8.83 3.09
N LEU A 171 0.43 -9.00 2.08
CA LEU A 171 -1.03 -9.00 2.17
C LEU A 171 -1.52 -10.44 2.15
N LEU A 172 -1.94 -10.94 3.30
CA LEU A 172 -2.52 -12.27 3.44
C LEU A 172 -4.03 -12.18 3.60
N GLN A 173 -4.79 -12.77 2.68
CA GLN A 173 -6.26 -12.77 2.70
C GLN A 173 -6.86 -11.36 2.87
N THR A 174 -6.18 -10.37 2.29
CA THR A 174 -6.48 -8.95 2.46
C THR A 174 -7.17 -8.40 1.22
N GLN A 175 -8.09 -7.45 1.42
CA GLN A 175 -8.65 -6.64 0.34
C GLN A 175 -8.23 -5.19 0.53
N LEU A 176 -7.59 -4.59 -0.47
CA LEU A 176 -7.31 -3.16 -0.55
C LEU A 176 -8.01 -2.61 -1.78
N ARG A 177 -8.99 -1.74 -1.58
CA ARG A 177 -9.75 -1.10 -2.65
C ARG A 177 -9.57 0.40 -2.59
N VAL A 178 -9.20 0.99 -3.72
CA VAL A 178 -9.17 2.42 -3.97
C VAL A 178 -10.21 2.73 -5.05
N SER A 179 -11.20 3.57 -4.76
CA SER A 179 -12.27 3.88 -5.71
C SER A 179 -12.59 5.36 -5.80
N ASN A 180 -13.00 5.85 -6.97
CA ASN A 180 -13.40 7.25 -7.18
C ASN A 180 -12.41 8.27 -6.58
N THR A 181 -11.12 8.00 -6.71
CA THR A 181 -10.06 8.75 -6.02
C THR A 181 -9.10 9.37 -7.03
N VAL A 182 -8.63 10.57 -6.73
CA VAL A 182 -7.57 11.25 -7.49
C VAL A 182 -6.27 11.15 -6.71
N LEU A 183 -5.25 10.55 -7.32
CA LEU A 183 -3.89 10.48 -6.79
C LEU A 183 -2.98 11.26 -7.75
N ARG A 184 -2.35 12.34 -7.26
CA ARG A 184 -1.52 13.21 -8.09
C ARG A 184 -0.15 13.46 -7.47
N SER A 185 0.92 13.29 -8.24
CA SER A 185 2.27 13.71 -7.85
C SER A 185 2.81 14.75 -8.81
N LEU A 186 3.24 15.89 -8.25
CA LEU A 186 3.86 16.99 -9.00
C LEU A 186 5.38 17.06 -8.80
N GLN A 187 5.90 16.29 -7.84
CA GLN A 187 7.31 16.26 -7.50
C GLN A 187 8.12 15.63 -8.62
N VAL A 188 9.31 16.19 -8.88
CA VAL A 188 10.24 15.64 -9.87
C VAL A 188 10.55 14.17 -9.59
N GLY A 189 10.31 13.30 -10.58
CA GLY A 189 10.46 11.84 -10.43
C GLY A 189 9.45 11.16 -9.50
N GLY A 190 8.40 11.87 -9.07
CA GLY A 190 7.34 11.34 -8.22
C GLY A 190 6.42 10.34 -8.92
N SER A 191 5.56 9.69 -8.14
CA SER A 191 4.54 8.78 -8.66
C SER A 191 3.19 8.93 -7.96
N ALA A 192 2.08 8.58 -8.61
CA ALA A 192 0.76 8.62 -7.97
C ALA A 192 0.56 7.44 -7.01
N VAL A 193 1.14 6.29 -7.36
CA VAL A 193 1.24 5.10 -6.51
C VAL A 193 2.69 4.63 -6.49
N TYR A 194 3.21 4.31 -5.31
CA TYR A 194 4.55 3.75 -5.14
C TYR A 194 4.49 2.41 -4.43
N VAL A 195 5.27 1.45 -4.93
CA VAL A 195 5.43 0.11 -4.37
C VAL A 195 6.92 -0.14 -4.15
N GLY A 196 7.31 -0.41 -2.90
CA GLY A 196 8.71 -0.62 -2.53
C GLY A 196 8.88 -1.65 -1.42
N GLY A 197 10.12 -2.02 -1.11
CA GLY A 197 10.46 -2.93 0.00
C GLY A 197 10.01 -4.39 -0.20
N GLY A 198 9.46 -4.72 -1.38
CA GLY A 198 8.77 -5.98 -1.64
C GLY A 198 7.29 -5.93 -1.23
N VAL A 199 6.41 -6.29 -2.15
CA VAL A 199 4.98 -6.44 -1.88
C VAL A 199 4.50 -7.79 -2.41
N ASP A 200 3.95 -8.60 -1.51
CA ASP A 200 3.46 -9.95 -1.77
C ASP A 200 1.96 -10.01 -1.48
N LEU A 201 1.18 -10.45 -2.46
CA LEU A 201 -0.25 -10.72 -2.35
C LEU A 201 -0.42 -12.24 -2.28
N GLN A 202 -1.05 -12.71 -1.21
CA GLN A 202 -1.39 -14.12 -1.01
C GLN A 202 -2.87 -14.27 -0.68
N SER A 203 -3.63 -14.86 -1.61
CA SER A 203 -5.10 -14.90 -1.54
C SER A 203 -5.73 -13.52 -1.30
N SER A 204 -5.12 -12.48 -1.87
CA SER A 204 -5.45 -11.08 -1.60
C SER A 204 -5.88 -10.35 -2.86
N ALA A 205 -6.62 -9.25 -2.68
CA ALA A 205 -7.07 -8.40 -3.77
C ALA A 205 -6.61 -6.96 -3.57
N VAL A 206 -5.95 -6.37 -4.56
CA VAL A 206 -5.69 -4.94 -4.66
C VAL A 206 -6.46 -4.41 -5.87
N VAL A 207 -7.40 -3.49 -5.65
CA VAL A 207 -8.32 -3.01 -6.68
C VAL A 207 -8.30 -1.49 -6.76
N LEU A 208 -8.02 -0.95 -7.94
CA LEU A 208 -8.20 0.46 -8.26
C LEU A 208 -9.37 0.59 -9.25
N ASP A 209 -10.39 1.36 -8.91
CA ASP A 209 -11.66 1.41 -9.64
C ASP A 209 -12.16 2.85 -9.81
N GLY A 210 -12.22 3.36 -11.04
CA GLY A 210 -12.59 4.77 -11.27
C GLY A 210 -11.57 5.75 -10.69
N VAL A 211 -10.28 5.41 -10.74
CA VAL A 211 -9.18 6.21 -10.16
C VAL A 211 -8.48 7.04 -11.25
N LEU A 212 -8.10 8.27 -10.90
CA LEU A 212 -7.19 9.08 -11.71
C LEU A 212 -5.78 9.01 -11.10
N LEU A 213 -4.82 8.56 -11.90
CA LEU A 213 -3.40 8.54 -11.56
C LEU A 213 -2.66 9.59 -12.38
N GLU A 214 -2.15 10.62 -11.71
CA GLU A 214 -1.42 11.70 -12.36
C GLU A 214 0.00 11.86 -11.81
N ALA A 215 0.99 11.91 -12.69
CA ALA A 215 2.39 12.13 -12.34
C ALA A 215 3.06 13.10 -13.33
N SER A 216 3.15 14.37 -12.98
CA SER A 216 3.61 15.45 -13.88
C SER A 216 4.98 16.02 -13.53
N GLY A 217 5.74 15.31 -12.70
CA GLY A 217 7.09 15.66 -12.25
C GLY A 217 8.22 15.47 -13.28
N GLY A 218 7.95 15.62 -14.58
CA GLY A 218 8.94 15.47 -15.65
C GLY A 218 9.18 14.03 -16.13
N PRO A 219 10.23 13.79 -16.92
CA PRO A 219 10.41 12.54 -17.68
C PRO A 219 10.61 11.27 -16.84
N THR A 220 11.07 11.43 -15.60
CA THR A 220 11.29 10.32 -14.67
C THR A 220 10.08 10.02 -13.80
N ALA A 221 9.01 10.84 -13.87
CA ALA A 221 7.78 10.59 -13.14
C ALA A 221 7.03 9.38 -13.72
N SER A 222 6.23 8.72 -12.89
CA SER A 222 5.40 7.60 -13.36
C SER A 222 4.08 7.51 -12.62
N ALA A 223 3.00 7.11 -13.29
CA ALA A 223 1.69 7.01 -12.64
C ALA A 223 1.68 5.97 -11.51
N MET A 224 2.25 4.79 -11.77
CA MET A 224 2.56 3.80 -10.74
C MET A 224 4.01 3.36 -10.89
N HIS A 225 4.71 3.25 -9.76
CA HIS A 225 6.11 2.84 -9.74
C HIS A 225 6.36 1.70 -8.74
N VAL A 226 6.76 0.54 -9.24
CA VAL A 226 7.40 -0.51 -8.44
C VAL A 226 8.90 -0.29 -8.52
N ALA A 227 9.55 -0.05 -7.38
CA ALA A 227 10.99 0.16 -7.32
C ALA A 227 11.76 -1.03 -7.91
N SER A 228 12.87 -0.76 -8.62
CA SER A 228 13.65 -1.78 -9.34
C SER A 228 14.16 -2.92 -8.44
N SER A 229 14.57 -2.60 -7.21
CA SER A 229 15.00 -3.56 -6.20
C SER A 229 13.85 -4.34 -5.57
N SER A 230 12.59 -3.94 -5.81
CA SER A 230 11.41 -4.50 -5.17
C SER A 230 10.75 -5.57 -6.02
N ARG A 231 10.24 -6.60 -5.36
CA ARG A 231 9.39 -7.62 -5.96
C ARG A 231 7.92 -7.21 -5.81
N LEU A 232 7.15 -7.37 -6.88
CA LEU A 232 5.69 -7.38 -6.82
C LEU A 232 5.23 -8.80 -7.16
N SER A 233 4.56 -9.46 -6.22
CA SER A 233 4.31 -10.91 -6.27
C SER A 233 2.85 -11.19 -5.95
N LEU A 234 2.17 -11.93 -6.82
CA LEU A 234 0.78 -12.33 -6.69
C LEU A 234 0.70 -13.86 -6.71
N ARG A 235 0.14 -14.44 -5.65
CA ARG A 235 0.03 -15.89 -5.46
C ARG A 235 -1.30 -16.32 -4.87
N SER A 236 -1.64 -17.59 -5.06
CA SER A 236 -2.75 -18.26 -4.36
C SER A 236 -4.10 -17.56 -4.59
N HIS A 237 -4.48 -17.41 -5.86
CA HIS A 237 -5.70 -16.73 -6.31
C HIS A 237 -5.77 -15.24 -5.95
N SER A 238 -4.61 -14.56 -5.94
CA SER A 238 -4.57 -13.11 -5.75
C SER A 238 -4.94 -12.34 -7.01
N VAL A 239 -5.43 -11.12 -6.81
CA VAL A 239 -5.83 -10.21 -7.90
C VAL A 239 -5.24 -8.83 -7.67
N LEU A 240 -4.52 -8.29 -8.65
CA LEU A 240 -4.28 -6.85 -8.78
C LEU A 240 -5.08 -6.37 -9.98
N SER A 241 -6.11 -5.56 -9.74
CA SER A 241 -7.02 -5.07 -10.78
C SER A 241 -7.02 -3.56 -10.85
N MET A 242 -6.95 -3.02 -12.06
CA MET A 242 -7.26 -1.63 -12.36
C MET A 242 -8.43 -1.59 -13.34
N THR A 243 -9.49 -0.88 -12.98
CA THR A 243 -10.73 -0.81 -13.77
C THR A 243 -11.17 0.63 -13.92
N ASN A 244 -11.46 1.07 -15.14
CA ASN A 244 -11.87 2.46 -15.45
C ASN A 244 -10.85 3.48 -14.89
N VAL A 245 -9.56 3.22 -15.08
CA VAL A 245 -8.48 4.06 -14.57
C VAL A 245 -7.99 5.00 -15.66
N SER A 246 -7.88 6.28 -15.32
CA SER A 246 -7.26 7.29 -16.19
C SER A 246 -5.84 7.57 -15.74
N VAL A 247 -4.91 7.64 -16.69
CA VAL A 247 -3.49 7.81 -16.44
C VAL A 247 -2.96 9.04 -17.18
N VAL A 248 -2.36 9.98 -16.45
CA VAL A 248 -1.68 11.14 -17.05
C VAL A 248 -0.28 11.21 -16.48
N SER A 249 0.73 11.03 -17.32
CA SER A 249 2.12 11.04 -16.84
C SER A 249 3.06 11.71 -17.83
N SER A 250 3.93 12.59 -17.32
CA SER A 250 5.00 13.19 -18.11
C SER A 250 6.15 12.21 -18.40
N GLY A 251 6.13 11.01 -17.83
CA GLY A 251 7.12 9.96 -18.02
C GLY A 251 6.49 8.59 -18.31
N GLY A 252 6.55 7.68 -17.33
CA GLY A 252 6.01 6.32 -17.42
C GLY A 252 4.55 6.19 -17.01
N GLY A 253 3.82 5.22 -17.56
CA GLY A 253 2.51 4.84 -17.04
C GLY A 253 2.64 3.99 -15.78
N LEU A 254 2.28 2.71 -15.91
CA LEU A 254 2.32 1.70 -14.86
C LEU A 254 3.63 0.91 -14.95
N VAL A 255 4.63 1.29 -14.17
CA VAL A 255 5.94 0.63 -14.12
C VAL A 255 5.91 -0.47 -13.06
N LEU A 256 5.79 -1.72 -13.50
CA LEU A 256 5.67 -2.93 -12.67
C LEU A 256 7.03 -3.48 -12.17
N GLY A 257 8.12 -2.78 -12.45
CA GLY A 257 9.47 -3.14 -12.01
C GLY A 257 10.12 -4.28 -12.82
N GLU A 258 11.14 -4.87 -12.24
CA GLU A 258 12.00 -5.90 -12.86
C GLU A 258 11.78 -7.31 -12.26
N ARG A 259 10.94 -7.42 -11.24
CA ARG A 259 10.75 -8.64 -10.45
C ARG A 259 9.27 -8.94 -10.24
N LEU A 260 8.47 -8.84 -11.30
CA LEU A 260 7.07 -9.23 -11.26
C LEU A 260 6.96 -10.76 -11.13
N ALA A 261 6.07 -11.25 -10.28
CA ALA A 261 5.80 -12.68 -10.15
C ALA A 261 4.29 -12.91 -10.06
N VAL A 262 3.71 -13.57 -11.06
CA VAL A 262 2.27 -13.87 -11.08
C VAL A 262 2.09 -15.37 -11.23
N PHE A 263 1.59 -16.03 -10.18
CA PHE A 263 1.42 -17.49 -10.14
C PHE A 263 0.04 -17.81 -9.58
N ASP A 264 -0.74 -18.60 -10.32
CA ASP A 264 -2.12 -18.94 -9.93
C ASP A 264 -2.92 -17.70 -9.49
N SER A 265 -2.79 -16.60 -10.24
CA SER A 265 -3.21 -15.25 -9.85
C SER A 265 -3.31 -14.34 -11.06
N VAL A 266 -3.94 -13.18 -10.92
CA VAL A 266 -4.25 -12.31 -12.05
C VAL A 266 -3.79 -10.87 -11.79
N LEU A 267 -3.02 -10.31 -12.73
CA LEU A 267 -2.85 -8.87 -12.89
C LEU A 267 -3.71 -8.43 -14.06
N ARG A 268 -4.71 -7.58 -13.82
CA ARG A 268 -5.71 -7.20 -14.81
C ARG A 268 -5.89 -5.70 -14.92
N LEU A 269 -5.88 -5.20 -16.15
CA LEU A 269 -6.16 -3.80 -16.50
C LEU A 269 -7.34 -3.77 -17.48
N VAL A 270 -8.43 -3.10 -17.10
CA VAL A 270 -9.68 -3.05 -17.85
C VAL A 270 -10.15 -1.61 -18.01
N GLY A 271 -10.35 -1.15 -19.24
CA GLY A 271 -10.80 0.24 -19.47
C GLY A 271 -9.77 1.24 -18.91
N VAL A 272 -8.49 1.02 -19.22
CA VAL A 272 -7.41 1.91 -18.78
C VAL A 272 -7.00 2.79 -19.93
N GLU A 273 -7.18 4.10 -19.79
CA GLU A 273 -6.80 5.08 -20.79
C GLU A 273 -5.65 5.93 -20.24
N GLY A 274 -4.61 6.16 -21.04
CA GLY A 274 -3.48 6.93 -20.58
C GLY A 274 -2.75 7.77 -21.61
N ALA A 275 -2.44 9.00 -21.21
CA ALA A 275 -1.52 9.91 -21.90
C ALA A 275 -0.17 9.88 -21.17
N VAL A 276 0.80 9.19 -21.77
CA VAL A 276 2.14 8.99 -21.19
C VAL A 276 3.23 9.27 -22.23
N ALA A 277 4.46 9.56 -21.77
CA ALA A 277 5.58 9.81 -22.68
C ALA A 277 6.27 8.53 -23.20
N SER A 278 6.01 7.38 -22.57
CA SER A 278 6.63 6.09 -22.90
C SER A 278 5.58 4.97 -23.02
N SER A 279 5.67 3.88 -22.25
CA SER A 279 4.67 2.81 -22.28
C SER A 279 3.62 3.02 -21.18
N LEU A 280 2.35 2.77 -21.51
CA LEU A 280 1.27 2.80 -20.53
C LEU A 280 1.43 1.68 -19.49
N VAL A 281 1.90 0.51 -19.90
CA VAL A 281 2.31 -0.58 -19.01
C VAL A 281 3.75 -0.93 -19.30
N ARG A 282 4.61 -0.93 -18.29
CA ARG A 282 6.02 -1.33 -18.43
C ARG A 282 6.37 -2.38 -17.39
N CYS A 283 6.80 -3.54 -17.83
CA CYS A 283 7.41 -4.56 -17.00
C CYS A 283 8.76 -4.92 -17.62
N SER A 284 9.83 -4.81 -16.82
CA SER A 284 11.23 -4.95 -17.29
C SER A 284 11.87 -6.27 -16.86
N GLY A 285 11.09 -7.14 -16.22
CA GLY A 285 11.55 -8.43 -15.75
C GLY A 285 10.50 -9.13 -14.91
N GLY A 286 10.60 -10.45 -14.82
CA GLY A 286 9.74 -11.25 -13.98
C GLY A 286 9.21 -12.50 -14.65
N THR A 287 8.22 -13.12 -14.02
CA THR A 287 7.64 -14.38 -14.48
C THR A 287 6.12 -14.36 -14.32
N VAL A 288 5.41 -14.69 -15.41
CA VAL A 288 4.02 -15.11 -15.36
C VAL A 288 4.03 -16.64 -15.45
N GLY A 289 3.92 -17.27 -14.28
CA GLY A 289 4.07 -18.71 -14.13
C GLY A 289 2.75 -19.47 -14.22
N ALA A 290 2.79 -20.76 -13.89
CA ALA A 290 1.62 -21.65 -13.92
C ALA A 290 0.38 -21.01 -13.26
N GLY A 291 -0.74 -20.99 -14.00
CA GLY A 291 -2.01 -20.39 -13.56
C GLY A 291 -1.98 -18.86 -13.41
N GLY A 292 -0.84 -18.21 -13.70
CA GLY A 292 -0.69 -16.76 -13.69
C GLY A 292 -1.25 -16.15 -14.97
N TRP A 293 -1.88 -14.99 -14.85
CA TRP A 293 -2.48 -14.27 -15.97
C TRP A 293 -2.17 -12.77 -15.90
N LEU A 294 -1.64 -12.20 -17.00
CA LEU A 294 -1.60 -10.76 -17.24
C LEU A 294 -2.65 -10.39 -18.29
N ASP A 295 -3.71 -9.67 -17.90
CA ASP A 295 -4.87 -9.34 -18.75
C ASP A 295 -4.91 -7.84 -19.04
N LEU A 296 -4.81 -7.47 -20.30
CA LEU A 296 -5.04 -6.13 -20.80
C LEU A 296 -6.30 -6.16 -21.67
N HIS A 297 -7.36 -5.52 -21.21
CA HIS A 297 -8.62 -5.46 -21.94
C HIS A 297 -9.09 -4.02 -22.06
N ASP A 298 -9.32 -3.53 -23.28
CA ASP A 298 -9.78 -2.14 -23.49
C ASP A 298 -8.79 -1.12 -22.90
N VAL A 299 -7.51 -1.28 -23.25
CA VAL A 299 -6.42 -0.40 -22.79
C VAL A 299 -5.99 0.52 -23.94
N TRP A 300 -6.01 1.83 -23.70
CA TRP A 300 -5.74 2.85 -24.72
C TRP A 300 -4.56 3.74 -24.31
N ALA A 301 -3.47 3.67 -25.09
CA ALA A 301 -2.36 4.61 -25.02
C ALA A 301 -2.59 5.76 -26.04
N VAL A 302 -2.82 6.98 -25.54
CA VAL A 302 -3.36 8.09 -26.35
C VAL A 302 -2.26 8.92 -27.04
N SER A 303 -1.06 8.96 -26.46
CA SER A 303 0.06 9.77 -26.98
C SER A 303 0.74 9.10 -28.19
N GLU A 304 1.10 9.88 -29.21
CA GLU A 304 1.64 9.37 -30.49
C GLU A 304 2.92 8.54 -30.37
N ALA A 305 3.71 8.79 -29.31
CA ALA A 305 4.95 8.05 -29.03
C ALA A 305 4.75 6.88 -28.05
N SER A 306 3.51 6.66 -27.56
CA SER A 306 3.26 5.76 -26.44
C SER A 306 2.76 4.38 -26.85
N SER A 307 3.37 3.32 -26.32
CA SER A 307 2.90 1.95 -26.50
C SER A 307 1.90 1.54 -25.42
N VAL A 308 1.03 0.58 -25.72
CA VAL A 308 0.14 -0.02 -24.69
C VAL A 308 0.98 -0.74 -23.65
N ALA A 309 1.90 -1.62 -24.07
CA ALA A 309 2.77 -2.32 -23.15
C ALA A 309 4.20 -2.55 -23.65
N SER A 310 5.16 -2.50 -22.73
CA SER A 310 6.53 -2.98 -22.89
C SER A 310 6.79 -4.04 -21.83
N LEU A 311 6.83 -5.31 -22.21
CA LEU A 311 7.00 -6.47 -21.34
C LEU A 311 8.41 -7.10 -21.48
N SER A 312 9.42 -6.26 -21.71
CA SER A 312 10.81 -6.67 -21.87
C SER A 312 11.29 -7.49 -20.67
N GLY A 313 11.79 -8.70 -20.90
CA GLY A 313 12.35 -9.54 -19.84
C GLY A 313 11.29 -10.27 -18.98
N VAL A 314 10.01 -10.17 -19.32
CA VAL A 314 8.97 -11.02 -18.72
C VAL A 314 9.02 -12.40 -19.38
N THR A 315 9.17 -13.43 -18.55
CA THR A 315 9.16 -14.83 -18.96
C THR A 315 7.79 -15.45 -18.73
N LEU A 316 7.25 -16.12 -19.73
CA LEU A 316 6.09 -17.00 -19.56
C LEU A 316 6.55 -18.41 -19.21
N SER A 317 6.18 -18.91 -18.04
CA SER A 317 6.52 -20.27 -17.57
C SER A 317 5.25 -21.02 -17.14
N GLY A 318 4.38 -21.31 -18.10
CA GLY A 318 3.06 -21.92 -17.88
C GLY A 318 1.94 -20.92 -17.54
N GLY A 319 2.22 -19.63 -17.63
CA GLY A 319 1.23 -18.55 -17.50
C GLY A 319 0.78 -17.97 -18.84
N ALA A 320 -0.16 -17.03 -18.79
CA ALA A 320 -0.77 -16.41 -19.97
C ALA A 320 -0.69 -14.89 -19.95
N VAL A 321 -0.61 -14.30 -21.15
CA VAL A 321 -0.80 -12.87 -21.38
C VAL A 321 -1.96 -12.73 -22.37
N SER A 322 -2.99 -11.97 -21.99
CA SER A 322 -4.15 -11.64 -22.82
C SER A 322 -4.13 -10.16 -23.14
N ILE A 323 -4.25 -9.82 -24.41
CA ILE A 323 -4.32 -8.44 -24.91
C ILE A 323 -5.51 -8.37 -25.85
N ALA A 324 -6.57 -7.71 -25.40
CA ALA A 324 -7.83 -7.64 -26.12
C ALA A 324 -8.33 -6.19 -26.20
N ARG A 325 -8.80 -5.78 -27.39
CA ARG A 325 -9.38 -4.43 -27.61
C ARG A 325 -8.45 -3.28 -27.19
N CYS A 326 -7.14 -3.48 -27.29
CA CYS A 326 -6.15 -2.46 -26.92
C CYS A 326 -5.78 -1.61 -28.13
N THR A 327 -5.50 -0.32 -27.89
CA THR A 327 -5.19 0.65 -28.95
C THR A 327 -4.02 1.55 -28.55
N ALA A 328 -3.17 1.88 -29.52
CA ALA A 328 -2.10 2.86 -29.38
C ALA A 328 -2.17 3.83 -30.56
N THR A 329 -2.10 5.13 -30.30
CA THR A 329 -2.06 6.15 -31.36
C THR A 329 -0.67 6.15 -31.99
N GLY A 330 -0.52 5.71 -33.24
CA GLY A 330 0.74 5.86 -34.01
C GLY A 330 1.94 5.03 -33.54
N ALA A 331 1.78 4.16 -32.54
CA ALA A 331 2.89 3.43 -31.89
C ALA A 331 2.65 1.92 -31.77
N THR A 332 3.65 1.19 -31.26
CA THR A 332 3.61 -0.25 -31.03
C THR A 332 2.56 -0.62 -29.99
N LEU A 333 1.73 -1.63 -30.23
CA LEU A 333 0.81 -2.15 -29.21
C LEU A 333 1.57 -2.78 -28.05
N VAL A 334 2.28 -3.89 -28.29
CA VAL A 334 3.04 -4.61 -27.26
C VAL A 334 4.41 -5.04 -27.76
N SER A 335 5.44 -4.97 -26.92
CA SER A 335 6.80 -5.42 -27.23
C SER A 335 7.47 -6.18 -26.07
N GLY A 336 8.54 -6.92 -26.38
CA GLY A 336 9.52 -7.41 -25.39
C GLY A 336 9.21 -8.74 -24.68
N LEU A 337 8.07 -9.38 -24.95
CA LEU A 337 7.69 -10.64 -24.31
C LEU A 337 8.60 -11.79 -24.77
N ALA A 338 9.23 -12.50 -23.82
CA ALA A 338 10.03 -13.68 -24.09
C ALA A 338 9.25 -14.95 -23.73
N ILE A 339 9.05 -15.83 -24.71
CA ILE A 339 8.41 -17.14 -24.51
C ILE A 339 9.52 -18.17 -24.36
N THR A 340 9.63 -18.78 -23.18
CA THR A 340 10.52 -19.92 -22.96
C THR A 340 9.66 -21.17 -22.83
N SER A 341 9.89 -22.15 -23.71
CA SER A 341 9.26 -23.48 -23.66
C SER A 341 9.89 -24.35 -22.58
#